data_AF-A0A9N8R800-F1
#
_entry.id   AF-A0A9N8R800-F1
#
_cell.length_a   1.000
_cell.length_b   1.000
_cell.length_c   1.000
_cell.angle_alpha   90.00
_cell.angle_beta   90.00
_cell.angle_gamma   90.00
#
_symmetry.space_group_name_H-M   'P 1'
#
loop_
_entity.id
_entity.type
_entity.pdbx_description
1 polymer ?
#
loop_
_entity_poly.entity_id
_entity_poly.type
_entity_poly.pdbx_seq_one_letter_code
_entity_poly.pdbx_strand_id
1 'polypeptide(L)'
;MVDKLVNDLIKQDILPQQPLQRHKSLYRHEPGLISVSPGWIKVIIPALVDEGCQVSIDGSKVEKQNVNWDCRIGIILGKGVRLSTPRTIFYYSVSIPISHAE
;
A
#
# COMPACT_ATOMS: atom_id res chain seq x y z
N MET A 1 -12.75 -2.99 -9.54
CA MET A 1 -12.50 -2.64 -8.11
C MET A 1 -11.27 -1.75 -7.97
N VAL A 2 -10.07 -2.21 -8.32
CA VAL A 2 -8.83 -1.39 -8.28
C VAL A 2 -8.93 -0.12 -9.13
N ASP A 3 -9.49 -0.20 -10.34
CA ASP A 3 -9.55 0.99 -11.22
C ASP A 3 -10.48 2.08 -10.69
N LYS A 4 -11.57 1.67 -10.01
CA LYS A 4 -12.45 2.60 -9.31
C LYS A 4 -11.72 3.26 -8.14
N LEU A 5 -11.02 2.48 -7.31
CA LEU A 5 -10.21 2.99 -6.19
C LEU A 5 -9.18 4.02 -6.66
N VAL A 6 -8.39 3.70 -7.69
CA VAL A 6 -7.38 4.64 -8.21
C VAL A 6 -8.03 5.90 -8.76
N ASN A 7 -9.14 5.79 -9.48
CA ASN A 7 -9.87 6.96 -9.98
C ASN A 7 -10.45 7.81 -8.84
N ASP A 8 -10.92 7.19 -7.76
CA ASP A 8 -11.42 7.89 -6.58
C ASP A 8 -10.27 8.61 -5.84
N LEU A 9 -9.09 7.99 -5.75
CA LEU A 9 -7.89 8.64 -5.19
C LEU A 9 -7.41 9.83 -6.03
N ILE A 10 -7.52 9.76 -7.36
CA ILE A 10 -7.25 10.89 -8.26
C ILE A 10 -8.26 12.02 -8.01
N LYS A 11 -9.56 11.70 -7.89
CA LYS A 11 -10.60 12.70 -7.60
C LYS A 11 -10.44 13.39 -6.25
N GLN A 12 -9.85 12.69 -5.28
CA GLN A 12 -9.56 13.23 -3.95
C GLN A 12 -8.22 13.97 -3.87
N ASP A 13 -7.53 14.16 -5.00
CA ASP A 13 -6.22 14.82 -5.10
C ASP A 13 -5.11 14.12 -4.28
N ILE A 14 -5.32 12.84 -3.96
CA ILE A 14 -4.32 11.99 -3.28
C ILE A 14 -3.29 11.47 -4.30
N LEU A 15 -3.74 11.19 -5.52
CA LEU A 15 -2.89 10.82 -6.66
C LEU A 15 -2.92 11.91 -7.73
N PRO A 16 -1.85 12.08 -8.52
CA PRO A 16 -1.80 13.07 -9.59
C PRO A 16 -2.95 12.91 -10.61
N GLN A 17 -3.52 14.02 -11.05
CA GLN A 17 -4.59 14.08 -12.06
C GLN A 17 -4.07 13.86 -13.48
N GLN A 18 -3.46 12.70 -13.72
CA GLN A 18 -2.93 12.31 -15.02
C GLN A 18 -3.18 10.82 -15.29
N PRO A 19 -3.07 10.36 -16.55
CA PRO A 19 -3.05 8.94 -16.86
C PRO A 19 -1.85 8.28 -16.17
N LEU A 20 -2.12 7.37 -15.22
CA LEU A 20 -1.08 6.64 -14.49
C LEU A 20 -1.03 5.20 -14.98
N GLN A 21 0.18 4.72 -15.31
CA GLN A 21 0.42 3.28 -15.49
C GLN A 21 0.22 2.56 -14.16
N ARG A 22 -0.30 1.33 -14.21
CA ARG A 22 -0.68 0.57 -13.00
C ARG A 22 -0.18 -0.85 -13.13
N HIS A 23 0.62 -1.30 -12.19
CA HIS A 23 1.09 -2.68 -12.12
C HIS A 23 0.36 -3.39 -10.98
N LYS A 24 -0.41 -4.43 -11.32
CA LYS A 24 -1.23 -5.18 -10.37
C LYS A 24 -0.62 -6.57 -10.18
N SER A 25 -0.42 -6.97 -8.93
CA SER A 25 0.12 -8.29 -8.58
C SER A 25 -0.51 -8.80 -7.29
N LEU A 26 -0.66 -10.11 -7.17
CA LEU A 26 -1.00 -10.79 -5.91
C LEU A 26 0.29 -11.28 -5.26
N TYR A 27 0.45 -11.02 -3.96
CA TYR A 27 1.64 -11.41 -3.21
C TYR A 27 1.28 -12.30 -2.02
N ARG A 28 2.17 -13.27 -1.77
CA ARG A 28 2.38 -13.89 -0.46
C ARG A 28 3.67 -13.30 0.10
N HIS A 29 3.56 -12.51 1.16
CA HIS A 29 4.71 -11.84 1.77
C HIS A 29 5.00 -12.45 3.13
N GLU A 30 6.23 -12.90 3.32
CA GLU A 30 6.70 -13.46 4.60
C GLU A 30 6.82 -12.37 5.68
N PRO A 31 6.92 -12.73 6.97
CA PRO A 31 7.16 -11.78 8.04
C PRO A 31 8.34 -10.86 7.73
N GLY A 32 8.16 -9.56 7.92
CA GLY A 32 9.19 -8.57 7.60
C GLY A 32 8.65 -7.22 7.17
N LEU A 33 9.48 -6.52 6.41
CA LEU A 33 9.28 -5.14 5.98
C LEU A 33 8.93 -5.07 4.49
N ILE A 34 7.85 -4.35 4.20
CA ILE A 34 7.47 -3.92 2.85
C ILE A 34 7.76 -2.43 2.75
N SER A 35 8.60 -2.07 1.79
CA SER A 35 8.88 -0.69 1.43
C SER A 35 8.51 -0.44 -0.03
N VAL A 36 8.53 0.84 -0.40
CA VAL A 36 8.28 1.29 -1.77
C VAL A 36 9.49 2.06 -2.25
N SER A 37 9.94 1.73 -3.47
CA SER A 37 11.04 2.44 -4.12
C SER A 37 10.68 3.92 -4.34
N PRO A 38 11.66 4.84 -4.30
CA PRO A 38 11.42 6.24 -4.64
C PRO A 38 10.72 6.42 -5.99
N GLY A 39 9.78 7.36 -6.10
CA GLY A 39 9.02 7.61 -7.32
C GLY A 39 7.82 6.68 -7.54
N TRP A 40 7.51 5.81 -6.57
CA TRP A 40 6.37 4.90 -6.61
C TRP A 40 5.45 5.10 -5.42
N ILE A 41 4.17 4.83 -5.66
CA ILE A 41 3.17 4.56 -4.62
C ILE A 41 2.73 3.11 -4.76
N LYS A 42 2.53 2.44 -3.64
CA LYS A 42 1.95 1.10 -3.58
C LYS A 42 0.65 1.15 -2.78
N VAL A 43 -0.45 0.76 -3.41
CA VAL A 43 -1.72 0.50 -2.72
C VAL A 43 -1.79 -1.00 -2.42
N ILE A 44 -1.92 -1.33 -1.15
CA ILE A 44 -2.01 -2.68 -0.62
C ILE A 44 -3.46 -2.92 -0.20
N ILE A 45 -4.05 -3.98 -0.74
CA ILE A 45 -5.41 -4.41 -0.43
C ILE A 45 -5.33 -5.83 0.11
N PRO A 46 -5.69 -6.07 1.39
CA PRO A 46 -5.69 -7.41 1.98
C PRO A 46 -6.53 -8.39 1.16
N ALA A 47 -5.99 -9.59 0.92
CA ALA A 47 -6.64 -10.64 0.13
C ALA A 47 -7.09 -11.84 0.98
N LEU A 48 -6.23 -12.27 1.91
CA LEU A 48 -6.57 -13.22 2.96
C LEU A 48 -6.19 -12.60 4.30
N VAL A 49 -7.08 -12.79 5.27
CA VAL A 49 -6.99 -12.20 6.59
C VAL A 49 -7.17 -13.29 7.63
N ASP A 50 -6.20 -13.41 8.52
CA ASP A 50 -6.32 -14.22 9.72
C ASP A 50 -6.80 -13.33 10.88
N GLU A 51 -7.69 -13.85 11.73
CA GLU A 51 -8.16 -13.13 12.92
C GLU A 51 -7.00 -12.70 13.81
N GLY A 52 -7.02 -11.43 14.23
CA GLY A 52 -6.01 -10.86 15.11
C GLY A 52 -4.65 -10.56 14.45
N CYS A 53 -4.52 -10.67 13.13
CA CYS A 53 -3.32 -10.20 12.44
C CYS A 53 -3.22 -8.67 12.54
N GLN A 54 -2.10 -8.18 13.07
CA GLN A 54 -1.77 -6.76 13.11
C GLN A 54 -0.53 -6.49 12.30
N VAL A 55 -0.58 -5.41 11.52
CA VAL A 55 0.55 -4.86 10.80
C VAL A 55 0.89 -3.49 11.35
N SER A 56 2.14 -3.07 11.24
CA SER A 56 2.57 -1.74 11.67
C SER A 56 2.96 -0.89 10.47
N ILE A 57 2.50 0.35 10.43
CA ILE A 57 2.94 1.36 9.45
C ILE A 57 3.86 2.33 10.18
N ASP A 58 5.02 2.65 9.61
CA ASP A 58 5.91 3.70 10.10
C ASP A 58 6.62 4.41 8.95
N GLY A 59 7.17 5.60 9.23
CA GLY A 59 7.98 6.34 8.27
C GLY A 59 8.60 7.58 8.89
N SER A 60 9.49 8.25 8.15
CA SER A 60 10.18 9.44 8.66
C SER A 60 9.26 10.61 9.03
N LYS A 61 8.05 10.66 8.44
CA LYS A 61 7.00 11.65 8.72
C LYS A 61 5.70 11.04 9.24
N VAL A 62 5.71 9.75 9.58
CA VAL A 62 4.52 9.01 10.01
C VAL A 62 4.87 8.30 11.30
N GLU A 63 4.22 8.70 12.40
CA GLU A 63 4.34 7.99 13.66
C GLU A 63 3.91 6.53 13.50
N LYS A 64 4.58 5.63 14.22
CA LYS A 64 4.29 4.20 14.13
C LYS A 64 2.85 3.93 14.56
N GLN A 65 2.09 3.31 13.68
CA GLN A 65 0.69 2.96 13.89
C GLN A 65 0.49 1.47 13.71
N ASN A 66 -0.23 0.83 14.62
CA ASN A 66 -0.66 -0.56 14.46
C ASN A 66 -2.05 -0.57 13.85
N VAL A 67 -2.21 -1.35 12.79
CA VAL A 67 -3.45 -1.48 12.03
C VAL A 67 -3.84 -2.95 12.07
N ASN A 68 -5.11 -3.21 12.39
CA ASN A 68 -5.65 -4.55 12.22
C ASN A 68 -5.67 -4.86 10.72
N TRP A 69 -5.00 -5.95 10.36
CA TRP A 69 -5.01 -6.44 9.00
C TRP A 69 -6.38 -7.05 8.73
N ASP A 70 -7.28 -6.27 8.15
CA ASP A 70 -8.64 -6.70 7.83
C ASP A 70 -8.98 -6.44 6.36
N CYS A 71 -10.01 -7.10 5.84
CA CYS A 71 -10.37 -6.97 4.42
C CYS A 71 -11.09 -5.64 4.09
N ARG A 72 -11.27 -4.76 5.08
CA ARG A 72 -11.99 -3.49 4.97
C ARG A 72 -11.01 -2.31 4.85
N ILE A 73 -9.77 -2.47 5.31
CA ILE A 73 -8.76 -1.42 5.31
C ILE A 73 -7.72 -1.68 4.21
N GLY A 74 -7.63 -0.75 3.27
CA GLY A 74 -6.51 -0.66 2.33
C GLY A 74 -5.41 0.23 2.89
N ILE A 75 -4.15 -0.08 2.56
CA ILE A 75 -2.98 0.68 3.00
C ILE A 75 -2.31 1.31 1.78
N ILE A 76 -2.00 2.61 1.86
CA ILE A 76 -1.24 3.33 0.84
C ILE A 76 0.17 3.58 1.37
N LEU A 77 1.17 3.05 0.67
CA LEU A 77 2.58 3.24 0.99
C LEU A 77 3.20 4.20 -0.04
N GLY A 78 3.72 5.32 0.44
CA GLY A 78 4.51 6.27 -0.34
C GLY A 78 5.99 6.22 0.01
N LYS A 79 6.76 7.18 -0.54
CA LYS A 79 8.21 7.31 -0.27
C LYS A 79 8.47 7.42 1.23
N GLY A 80 9.34 6.54 1.75
CA GLY A 80 9.77 6.58 3.15
C GLY A 80 8.77 6.01 4.16
N VAL A 81 7.60 5.52 3.70
CA VAL A 81 6.64 4.78 4.52
C VAL A 81 6.88 3.28 4.34
N ARG A 82 6.78 2.53 5.43
CA ARG A 82 7.03 1.09 5.51
C ARG A 82 5.85 0.42 6.17
N LEU A 83 5.56 -0.80 5.72
CA LEU A 83 4.62 -1.71 6.35
C LEU A 83 5.41 -2.89 6.92
N SER A 84 5.28 -3.12 8.21
CA SER A 84 5.86 -4.26 8.91
C SER A 84 4.76 -5.28 9.21
N THR A 85 5.05 -6.55 9.00
CA THR A 85 4.15 -7.64 9.38
C THR A 85 4.88 -8.71 10.21
N PRO A 86 4.31 -9.17 11.34
CA PRO A 86 4.89 -10.24 12.14
C PRO A 86 4.55 -11.63 11.60
N ARG A 87 3.63 -11.73 10.62
CA ARG A 87 3.14 -12.98 10.04
C ARG A 87 3.17 -12.92 8.52
N THR A 88 3.07 -14.07 7.88
CA THR A 88 2.85 -14.12 6.43
C THR A 88 1.49 -13.50 6.12
N ILE A 89 1.45 -12.58 5.15
CA ILE A 89 0.21 -11.93 4.69
C ILE A 89 0.02 -12.11 3.20
N PHE A 90 -1.24 -12.08 2.77
CA PHE A 90 -1.62 -12.14 1.37
C PHE A 90 -2.35 -10.86 0.97
N TYR A 91 -1.89 -10.23 -0.10
CA TYR A 91 -2.47 -8.97 -0.56
C TYR A 91 -2.35 -8.77 -2.06
N TYR A 92 -3.31 -8.03 -2.61
CA TYR A 92 -3.16 -7.38 -3.89
C TYR A 92 -2.34 -6.11 -3.72
N SER A 93 -1.39 -5.91 -4.62
CA SER A 93 -0.59 -4.70 -4.72
C SER A 93 -0.92 -4.00 -6.03
N VAL A 94 -1.12 -2.70 -5.96
CA VAL A 94 -1.25 -1.81 -7.11
C VAL A 94 -0.12 -0.81 -7.01
N SER A 95 0.91 -1.00 -7.84
CA SER A 95 2.06 -0.11 -7.90
C SER A 95 1.84 0.93 -8.99
N ILE A 96 2.01 2.19 -8.63
CA ILE A 96 1.74 3.35 -9.46
C ILE A 96 3.02 4.20 -9.49
N PRO A 97 3.66 4.40 -10.65
CA PRO A 97 4.75 5.34 -10.79
C PRO A 97 4.16 6.76 -10.73
N ILE A 98 4.72 7.61 -9.87
CA ILE A 98 4.22 8.97 -9.64
C ILE A 98 5.15 10.07 -10.15
N SER A 99 6.26 9.72 -10.79
CA SER A 99 7.13 10.62 -11.56
C SER A 99 7.28 12.04 -10.98
N HIS A 100 8.16 12.19 -10.00
CA HIS A 100 9.26 13.15 -10.10
C HIS A 100 10.49 12.45 -9.52
N ALA A 101 11.33 11.93 -10.42
CA ALA A 101 12.72 11.69 -10.09
C ALA A 101 13.36 13.07 -10.01
N GLU A 102 13.63 13.54 -8.79
CA GLU A 102 14.70 14.50 -8.56
C GLU A 102 16.01 13.72 -8.47
#